data_AF-A0A7R9R2W6-F1
#
_entry.id   AF-A0A7R9R2W6-F1
#
_cell.length_a   1.000
_cell.length_b   1.000
_cell.length_c   1.000
_cell.angle_alpha   90.00
_cell.angle_beta   90.00
_cell.angle_gamma   90.00
#
_symmetry.space_group_name_H-M   'P 1'
#
loop_
_entity.id
_entity.type
_entity.pdbx_description
1 polymer ?
#
loop_
_entity_poly.entity_id
_entity_poly.type
_entity_poly.pdbx_seq_one_letter_code
_entity_poly.pdbx_strand_id
1 'polypeptide(L)'
;MAPERINPDPKRKGYDIRSDVWSLGISMLELAIGKFPFPESKSLFEQLKRVCQDDPPRLPLNRFSKDFEDFIDKCLQRDYEKRPYYSHLLTYPFITQNESNDISSFVTKILPPVEST
;
A
#
# COMPACT_ATOMS: atom_id res chain seq x y z
N MET A 1 5.48 0.82 8.29
CA MET A 1 6.03 -0.50 8.68
C MET A 1 4.90 -1.51 8.70
N ALA A 2 5.15 -2.75 8.28
CA ALA A 2 4.17 -3.83 8.35
C ALA A 2 4.00 -4.34 9.81
N PRO A 3 2.82 -4.88 10.18
CA PRO A 3 2.53 -5.32 11.56
C PRO A 3 3.58 -6.31 12.10
N GLU A 4 3.97 -7.30 11.29
CA GLU A 4 4.94 -8.34 11.67
C GLU A 4 6.37 -7.81 11.91
N ARG A 5 6.69 -6.61 11.38
CA ARG A 5 7.97 -5.93 11.66
C ARG A 5 7.94 -5.11 12.95
N ILE A 6 6.75 -4.68 13.38
CA ILE A 6 6.56 -3.87 14.59
C ILE A 6 6.45 -4.79 15.81
N ASN A 7 5.68 -5.87 15.69
CA ASN A 7 5.47 -6.85 16.74
C ASN A 7 5.74 -8.27 16.21
N PRO A 8 7.01 -8.69 16.12
CA PRO A 8 7.36 -9.99 15.58
C PRO A 8 6.91 -11.13 16.50
N ASP A 9 6.42 -12.22 15.92
CA ASP A 9 6.15 -13.45 16.65
C ASP A 9 7.47 -14.15 17.03
N PRO A 10 7.77 -14.36 18.32
CA PRO A 10 9.01 -15.02 18.76
C PRO A 10 9.21 -16.44 18.17
N LYS A 11 8.13 -17.11 17.75
CA LYS A 11 8.18 -18.45 17.15
C LYS A 11 8.54 -18.42 15.67
N ARG A 12 8.49 -17.26 15.03
CA ARG A 12 8.72 -17.11 13.58
C ARG A 12 10.14 -16.61 13.30
N LYS A 13 10.76 -17.18 12.27
CA LYS A 13 12.09 -16.76 11.79
C LYS A 13 11.97 -15.51 10.93
N GLY A 14 11.85 -14.36 11.58
CA GLY A 14 11.92 -13.05 10.92
C GLY A 14 10.73 -12.71 10.02
N TYR A 15 10.93 -11.69 9.18
CA TYR A 15 9.99 -11.22 8.16
C TYR A 15 10.58 -11.39 6.76
N ASP A 16 9.74 -11.36 5.73
CA ASP A 16 10.17 -11.47 4.33
C ASP A 16 9.65 -10.31 3.47
N ILE A 17 9.80 -10.43 2.16
CA ILE A 17 9.41 -9.41 1.17
C ILE A 17 7.92 -9.00 1.26
N ARG A 18 7.05 -9.79 1.89
CA ARG A 18 5.64 -9.43 2.06
C ARG A 18 5.49 -8.23 2.99
N SER A 19 6.45 -7.93 3.86
CA SER A 19 6.43 -6.68 4.62
C SER A 19 6.52 -5.43 3.73
N ASP A 20 7.17 -5.53 2.58
CA ASP A 20 7.23 -4.45 1.60
C ASP A 20 5.93 -4.36 0.79
N VAL A 21 5.25 -5.50 0.55
CA VAL A 21 3.89 -5.53 -0.04
C VAL A 21 2.89 -4.73 0.80
N TRP A 22 2.98 -4.81 2.13
CA TRP A 22 2.17 -3.94 3.00
C TRP A 22 2.48 -2.46 2.79
N SER A 23 3.78 -2.15 2.72
CA SER A 23 4.24 -0.76 2.55
C SER A 23 3.78 -0.21 1.20
N LEU A 24 3.82 -1.02 0.14
CA LEU A 24 3.22 -0.71 -1.16
C LEU A 24 1.72 -0.40 -1.04
N GLY A 25 0.95 -1.25 -0.35
CA GLY A 25 -0.48 -1.04 -0.14
C GLY A 25 -0.79 0.28 0.57
N ILE A 26 -0.02 0.63 1.60
CA ILE A 26 -0.17 1.90 2.32
C ILE A 26 0.15 3.08 1.40
N SER A 27 1.26 3.04 0.65
CA SER A 27 1.65 4.10 -0.26
C SER A 27 0.63 4.30 -1.38
N MET A 28 0.13 3.22 -1.99
CA MET A 28 -0.87 3.32 -3.05
C MET A 28 -2.20 3.88 -2.53
N LEU A 29 -2.62 3.47 -1.33
CA LEU A 29 -3.81 4.02 -0.70
C LEU A 29 -3.63 5.52 -0.40
N GLU A 30 -2.51 5.92 0.19
CA GLU A 30 -2.17 7.32 0.46
C GLU A 30 -2.20 8.18 -0.81
N LEU A 31 -1.55 7.73 -1.88
CA LEU A 31 -1.55 8.42 -3.18
C LEU A 31 -2.96 8.53 -3.77
N ALA A 32 -3.79 7.50 -3.63
CA ALA A 32 -5.15 7.49 -4.15
C ALA A 32 -6.09 8.45 -3.40
N ILE A 33 -5.92 8.60 -2.08
CA ILE A 33 -6.78 9.46 -1.26
C ILE A 33 -6.19 10.85 -1.00
N GLY A 34 -4.90 11.08 -1.30
CA GLY A 34 -4.19 12.33 -1.10
C GLY A 34 -3.83 12.65 0.36
N LYS A 35 -3.94 11.67 1.27
CA LYS A 35 -3.61 11.82 2.68
C LYS A 35 -3.19 10.49 3.28
N PHE A 36 -2.39 10.53 4.34
CA PHE A 36 -1.99 9.32 5.04
C PHE A 36 -3.22 8.57 5.61
N PRO A 37 -3.33 7.23 5.45
CA PRO A 37 -4.54 6.48 5.79
C PRO A 37 -4.91 6.48 7.27
N PHE A 38 -3.91 6.59 8.15
CA PHE A 38 -4.15 6.53 9.59
C PHE A 38 -4.43 7.94 10.13
N PRO A 39 -5.32 8.07 11.12
CA PRO A 39 -5.54 9.34 11.81
C PRO A 39 -4.25 9.89 12.41
N GLU A 40 -4.20 11.21 12.54
CA GLU A 40 -3.11 11.87 13.26
C GLU A 40 -2.97 11.27 14.67
N SER A 41 -1.74 10.91 15.01
CA SER A 41 -1.39 10.30 16.29
C SER A 41 -0.46 11.24 17.04
N LYS A 42 -0.56 11.27 18.38
CA LYS A 42 0.25 12.19 19.21
C LYS A 42 1.72 11.80 19.24
N SER A 43 2.03 10.56 18.87
CA SER A 43 3.40 10.04 18.82
C SER A 43 3.53 8.93 17.77
N LEU A 44 4.78 8.71 17.33
CA LEU A 44 5.12 7.58 16.47
C LEU A 44 4.73 6.24 17.10
N PHE A 45 4.90 6.08 18.42
CA PHE A 45 4.54 4.86 19.12
C PHE A 45 3.04 4.56 19.03
N GLU A 46 2.19 5.57 19.18
CA GLU A 46 0.74 5.43 19.01
C GLU A 46 0.38 5.02 17.59
N GLN A 47 1.02 5.61 16.58
CA GLN A 47 0.83 5.26 15.18
C GLN A 47 1.21 3.79 14.90
N LEU A 48 2.36 3.33 15.41
CA LEU A 48 2.81 1.94 15.27
C LEU A 48 1.87 0.95 15.98
N LYS A 49 1.33 1.35 17.14
CA LYS A 49 0.33 0.57 17.87
C LYS A 49 -0.94 0.39 17.05
N ARG A 50 -1.44 1.46 16.41
CA ARG A 50 -2.62 1.40 15.54
C ARG A 50 -2.43 0.44 14.38
N VAL A 51 -1.26 0.45 13.73
CA VAL A 51 -0.93 -0.50 12.65
C VAL A 51 -1.08 -1.96 13.09
N CYS A 52 -0.78 -2.28 14.35
CA CYS A 52 -0.89 -3.64 14.88
C CYS A 52 -2.30 -4.02 15.36
N GLN A 53 -3.07 -3.04 15.82
CA GLN A 53 -4.32 -3.26 16.58
C GLN A 53 -5.58 -2.95 15.77
N ASP A 54 -5.58 -1.83 15.05
CA ASP A 54 -6.72 -1.33 14.31
C ASP A 54 -6.86 -2.08 12.97
N ASP A 55 -8.09 -2.13 12.44
CA ASP A 55 -8.36 -2.69 11.13
C ASP A 55 -7.51 -2.03 10.04
N PRO A 56 -6.98 -2.80 9.07
CA PRO A 56 -6.22 -2.23 7.98
C PRO A 56 -7.04 -1.15 7.27
N PRO A 57 -6.42 -0.02 6.88
CA PRO A 57 -7.13 1.04 6.18
C PRO A 57 -7.63 0.51 4.83
N ARG A 58 -8.79 1.01 4.40
CA ARG A 58 -9.44 0.61 3.15
C ARG A 58 -9.71 1.83 2.29
N LEU A 59 -9.80 1.61 0.98
CA LEU A 59 -10.26 2.64 0.07
C LEU A 59 -11.72 3.03 0.37
N PRO A 60 -12.10 4.31 0.18
CA PRO A 60 -13.49 4.73 0.20
C PRO A 60 -14.35 3.91 -0.76
N LEU A 61 -15.47 3.37 -0.24
CA LEU A 61 -16.38 2.53 -1.01
C LEU A 61 -16.91 3.26 -2.25
N ASN A 62 -16.92 2.56 -3.39
CA ASN A 62 -17.53 3.01 -4.65
C ASN A 62 -16.89 4.26 -5.26
N ARG A 63 -15.65 4.60 -4.86
CA ARG A 63 -14.87 5.68 -5.49
C ARG A 63 -13.84 5.17 -6.49
N PHE A 64 -13.43 3.90 -6.37
CA PHE A 64 -12.36 3.29 -7.14
C PHE A 64 -12.85 2.04 -7.88
N SER A 65 -12.05 1.53 -8.83
CA SER A 65 -12.37 0.28 -9.51
C SER A 65 -12.33 -0.89 -8.52
N LYS A 66 -13.16 -1.91 -8.76
CA LYS A 66 -13.19 -3.12 -7.91
C LYS A 66 -11.86 -3.85 -7.90
N ASP A 67 -11.15 -3.84 -9.03
CA ASP A 67 -9.83 -4.44 -9.14
C ASP A 67 -8.80 -3.71 -8.28
N PHE A 68 -8.88 -2.37 -8.18
CA PHE A 68 -7.99 -1.60 -7.30
C PHE A 68 -8.35 -1.78 -5.82
N GLU A 69 -9.64 -1.78 -5.48
CA GLU A 69 -10.13 -2.08 -4.13
C GLU A 69 -9.62 -3.46 -3.66
N ASP A 70 -9.78 -4.51 -4.49
CA ASP A 70 -9.29 -5.85 -4.18
C ASP A 70 -7.75 -5.88 -4.06
N PHE A 71 -7.02 -5.25 -4.98
CA PHE A 71 -5.55 -5.22 -4.92
C PHE A 71 -5.03 -4.60 -3.61
N ILE A 72 -5.60 -3.47 -3.18
CA ILE A 72 -5.26 -2.84 -1.89
C ILE A 72 -5.60 -3.75 -0.72
N ASP A 73 -6.79 -4.36 -0.72
CA ASP A 73 -7.22 -5.29 0.33
C ASP A 73 -6.26 -6.48 0.46
N LYS A 74 -5.70 -6.99 -0.65
CA LYS A 74 -4.70 -8.08 -0.63
C LYS A 74 -3.34 -7.63 -0.13
N CYS A 75 -2.91 -6.43 -0.49
CA CYS A 75 -1.66 -5.86 0.04
C CYS A 75 -1.76 -5.60 1.55
N LEU A 76 -2.93 -5.17 2.02
CA LEU A 76 -3.17 -4.76 3.41
C LEU A 76 -3.75 -5.89 4.29
N GLN A 77 -3.36 -7.13 4.03
CA GLN A 77 -3.63 -8.24 4.93
C GLN A 77 -2.75 -8.13 6.18
N ARG A 78 -3.38 -8.00 7.37
CA ARG A 78 -2.66 -7.96 8.66
C ARG A 78 -1.87 -9.25 8.89
N ASP A 79 -2.49 -10.38 8.59
CA ASP A 79 -1.83 -11.68 8.59
C ASP A 79 -0.95 -11.81 7.34
N TYR A 80 0.36 -11.70 7.53
CA TYR A 80 1.32 -11.75 6.42
C TYR A 80 1.31 -13.10 5.68
N GLU A 81 0.84 -14.19 6.30
CA GLU A 81 0.70 -15.49 5.62
C GLU A 81 -0.38 -15.46 4.53
N LYS A 82 -1.37 -14.59 4.69
CA LYS A 82 -2.42 -14.34 3.69
C LYS A 82 -2.03 -13.28 2.67
N ARG A 83 -0.93 -12.57 2.90
CA ARG A 83 -0.42 -11.54 2.00
C ARG A 83 0.34 -12.21 0.84
N PRO A 84 0.05 -11.85 -0.41
CA PRO A 84 0.67 -12.48 -1.57
C PRO A 84 2.14 -12.09 -1.75
N TYR A 85 2.91 -12.98 -2.37
CA TYR A 85 4.23 -12.66 -2.92
C TYR A 85 4.11 -11.86 -4.22
N TYR A 86 5.18 -11.19 -4.65
CA TYR A 86 5.21 -10.42 -5.89
C TYR A 86 4.77 -11.21 -7.11
N SER A 87 5.22 -12.46 -7.23
CA SER A 87 4.84 -13.35 -8.34
C SER A 87 3.34 -13.50 -8.49
N HIS A 88 2.59 -13.49 -7.38
CA HIS A 88 1.13 -13.53 -7.41
C HIS A 88 0.51 -12.14 -7.57
N LEU A 89 1.09 -11.08 -7.00
CA LEU A 89 0.61 -9.70 -7.22
C LEU A 89 0.63 -9.29 -8.70
N LEU A 90 1.65 -9.71 -9.44
CA LEU A 90 1.77 -9.45 -10.88
C LEU A 90 0.65 -10.11 -11.70
N THR A 91 -0.06 -11.10 -11.15
CA THR A 91 -1.20 -11.73 -11.83
C THR A 91 -2.54 -11.05 -11.57
N TYR A 92 -2.59 -10.00 -10.74
CA TYR A 92 -3.86 -9.33 -10.41
C TYR A 92 -4.38 -8.52 -11.60
N PRO A 93 -5.72 -8.49 -11.81
CA PRO A 93 -6.34 -7.69 -12.88
C PRO A 93 -5.90 -6.21 -12.83
N PHE A 94 -5.78 -5.64 -11.63
CA PHE A 94 -5.30 -4.27 -11.45
C PHE A 94 -3.91 -4.02 -12.06
N ILE A 95 -2.99 -4.98 -11.97
CA ILE A 95 -1.65 -4.82 -12.56
C ILE A 95 -1.71 -5.07 -14.07
N THR A 96 -2.22 -6.25 -14.46
CA THR A 96 -2.23 -6.70 -15.85
C THR A 96 -2.98 -5.77 -16.81
N GLN A 97 -4.07 -5.12 -16.35
CA GLN A 97 -4.81 -4.16 -17.17
C GLN A 97 -4.10 -2.81 -17.35
N ASN A 98 -3.11 -2.49 -16.52
CA ASN A 98 -2.45 -1.18 -16.48
C ASN A 98 -0.97 -1.24 -16.91
N GLU A 99 -0.47 -2.38 -17.41
CA GLU A 99 0.94 -2.57 -17.79
C GLU A 99 1.41 -1.61 -18.89
N SER A 100 0.52 -1.22 -19.80
CA SER A 100 0.85 -0.42 -20.99
C SER A 100 0.30 1.01 -20.92
N ASN A 101 -0.02 1.51 -19.73
CA ASN A 101 -0.54 2.86 -19.57
C ASN A 101 0.56 3.91 -19.78
N ASP A 102 0.37 4.77 -20.79
CA ASP A 102 1.22 5.94 -20.98
C ASP A 102 0.83 7.07 -20.01
N ILE A 103 1.71 7.33 -19.04
CA ILE A 103 1.54 8.40 -18.04
C ILE A 103 2.26 9.69 -18.42
N SER A 104 2.99 9.73 -19.54
CA SER A 104 3.86 10.85 -19.91
C SER A 104 3.10 12.18 -19.97
N SER A 105 1.96 12.20 -20.69
CA SER A 105 1.13 13.40 -20.85
C SER A 105 0.56 13.93 -19.53
N PHE A 106 0.28 13.05 -18.57
CA PHE A 106 -0.16 13.44 -17.23
C PHE A 106 1.01 14.06 -16.46
N VAL A 107 2.16 13.40 -16.42
CA VAL A 107 3.35 13.85 -15.69
C VAL A 107 3.81 15.22 -16.20
N THR A 108 3.86 15.44 -17.52
CA THR A 108 4.25 16.73 -18.11
C THR A 108 3.33 17.89 -17.73
N LYS A 109 2.04 17.63 -17.47
CA LYS A 109 1.10 18.68 -17.02
C LYS A 109 1.30 19.08 -15.57
N ILE A 110 1.83 18.16 -14.75
CA ILE A 110 1.98 18.36 -13.30
C ILE A 110 3.37 18.88 -12.95
N LEU A 111 4.41 18.41 -13.63
CA LEU A 111 5.77 18.87 -13.38
C LEU A 111 5.99 20.29 -13.91
N PRO A 112 6.76 21.12 -13.21
CA PRO A 112 7.18 22.41 -13.73
C PRO A 112 8.01 22.22 -15.01
N PRO A 113 8.00 23.19 -15.94
CA PRO A 113 8.88 23.16 -17.10
C PRO A 113 10.33 23.05 -16.63
N VAL A 114 11.10 22.16 -17.27
CA VAL A 114 12.51 21.98 -16.97
C VAL A 114 13.24 23.28 -17.31
N GLU A 115 13.78 23.97 -16.31
CA GLU A 115 14.65 25.11 -16.55
C GLU A 115 15.92 24.62 -17.25
N SER A 116 16.10 25.04 -18.49
CA SER A 116 17.35 24.83 -19.23
C SER A 116 18.47 25.59 -18.52
N THR A 117 19.44 24.87 -17.96
CA THR A 117 20.70 25.44 -17.46
C THR A 117 21.71 25.62 -18.58
#